data_AF-A0AAN4HCV7-F1
#
_entry.id   AF-A0AAN4HCV7-F1
#
_cell.length_a   1.000
_cell.length_b   1.000
_cell.length_c   1.000
_cell.angle_alpha   90.00
_cell.angle_beta   90.00
_cell.angle_gamma   90.00
#
_symmetry.space_group_name_H-M   'P 1'
#
loop_
_entity.id
_entity.type
_entity.pdbx_description
1 polymer ?
#
loop_
_entity_poly.entity_id
_entity_poly.type
_entity_poly.pdbx_seq_one_letter_code
_entity_poly.pdbx_strand_id
1 'polypeptide(L)'
;MKRKVLCCILLLVFLMTGCFDQRNVEDVSLTLILGIDLDPNDNLLVYISSPVFNKEAKIKEETTGVKSATVRKARDKFDATVMALTAGSKTQVILVGKRLLKQKNWEIYLDPFYRDPKNTVTARVVAVDGPVSDVIFYSPKDKPRLPIY
;
A
#
# COMPACT_ATOMS: atom_id res chain seq x y z
N MET A 1 38.95 -36.43 8.80
CA MET A 1 38.00 -35.89 7.81
C MET A 1 36.60 -35.64 8.40
N LYS A 2 35.97 -36.60 9.08
CA LYS A 2 34.63 -36.46 9.70
C LYS A 2 34.46 -35.25 10.63
N ARG A 3 35.48 -34.92 11.44
CA ARG A 3 35.45 -33.80 12.41
C ARG A 3 35.50 -32.41 11.74
N LYS A 4 36.21 -32.28 10.61
CA LYS A 4 36.28 -31.03 9.83
C LYS A 4 34.96 -30.77 9.10
N VAL A 5 34.37 -31.83 8.53
CA VAL A 5 33.04 -31.78 7.90
C VAL A 5 31.97 -31.37 8.91
N LEU A 6 31.99 -31.92 10.12
CA LEU A 6 31.07 -31.54 11.20
C LEU A 6 31.20 -30.07 11.59
N CYS A 7 32.43 -29.55 11.72
CA CYS A 7 32.66 -28.13 11.98
C CYS A 7 32.13 -27.23 10.84
N CYS A 8 32.35 -27.61 9.57
CA CYS A 8 31.83 -26.85 8.44
C CYS A 8 30.29 -26.82 8.42
N ILE A 9 29.63 -27.94 8.71
CA ILE A 9 28.16 -28.00 8.79
C ILE A 9 27.65 -27.13 9.94
N LEU A 10 28.29 -27.18 11.11
CA LEU A 10 27.93 -26.33 12.26
C LEU A 10 28.06 -24.84 11.91
N LEU A 11 29.13 -24.46 11.22
CA LEU A 11 29.36 -23.09 10.76
C LEU A 11 28.27 -22.63 9.77
N LEU A 12 27.90 -23.48 8.82
CA LEU A 12 26.82 -23.24 7.86
C LEU A 12 25.46 -23.05 8.54
N VAL A 13 25.16 -23.81 9.61
CA VAL A 13 23.92 -23.65 10.39
C VAL A 13 23.88 -22.29 11.11
N PHE A 14 25.01 -21.83 11.66
CA PHE A 14 25.08 -20.49 12.26
C PHE A 14 25.01 -19.36 11.23
N LEU A 15 25.41 -19.61 9.98
CA LEU A 15 25.27 -18.66 8.87
C LEU A 15 23.85 -18.66 8.25
N MET A 16 23.00 -19.63 8.60
CA MET A 16 21.60 -19.71 8.16
C MET A 16 20.64 -18.98 9.13
N THR A 17 21.01 -17.82 9.66
CA THR A 17 20.03 -16.96 10.34
C THR A 17 19.02 -16.45 9.32
N GLY A 18 17.81 -17.01 9.33
CA GLY A 18 16.72 -16.59 8.45
C GLY A 18 16.33 -15.13 8.64
N CYS A 19 15.70 -14.54 7.61
CA CYS A 19 15.29 -13.13 7.57
C CYS A 19 14.43 -12.71 8.78
N PHE A 20 14.85 -11.63 9.44
CA PHE A 20 14.14 -10.98 10.54
C PHE A 20 13.02 -10.01 10.07
N ASP A 21 12.75 -9.90 8.77
CA ASP A 21 11.79 -8.92 8.20
C ASP A 21 10.32 -9.46 8.17
N GLN A 22 9.98 -10.40 9.06
CA GLN A 22 8.58 -10.82 9.23
C GLN A 22 7.79 -9.68 9.87
N ARG A 23 6.60 -9.41 9.34
CA ARG A 23 5.63 -8.48 9.93
C ARG A 23 4.32 -9.21 10.14
N ASN A 24 3.74 -9.08 11.33
CA ASN A 24 2.43 -9.67 11.59
C ASN A 24 1.35 -8.83 10.93
N VAL A 25 0.22 -9.46 10.60
CA VAL A 25 -0.87 -8.82 9.86
C VAL A 25 -1.56 -7.76 10.73
N GLU A 26 -1.59 -7.98 12.03
CA GLU A 26 -2.08 -7.04 13.06
C GLU A 26 -1.24 -5.77 13.20
N ASP A 27 0.05 -5.82 12.84
CA ASP A 27 0.99 -4.69 12.95
C ASP A 27 1.08 -3.86 11.67
N VAL A 28 0.32 -4.23 10.63
CA VAL A 28 0.41 -3.67 9.28
C VAL A 28 -0.95 -3.25 8.73
N SER A 29 -1.05 -2.01 8.25
CA SER A 29 -2.17 -1.54 7.43
C SER A 29 -1.89 -1.88 5.96
N LEU A 30 -2.55 -2.94 5.46
CA LEU A 30 -2.37 -3.41 4.09
C LEU A 30 -3.15 -2.53 3.11
N THR A 31 -2.46 -1.67 2.37
CA THR A 31 -3.09 -0.86 1.33
C THR A 31 -3.53 -1.75 0.16
N LEU A 32 -4.83 -1.97 0.02
CA LEU A 32 -5.42 -2.74 -1.08
C LEU A 32 -5.76 -1.84 -2.27
N ILE A 33 -6.30 -0.66 -1.99
CA ILE A 33 -6.59 0.37 -3.00
C ILE A 33 -5.79 1.61 -2.65
N LEU A 34 -5.01 2.09 -3.61
CA LEU A 34 -4.34 3.37 -3.55
C LEU A 34 -5.07 4.34 -4.47
N GLY A 35 -5.33 5.55 -3.98
CA GLY A 35 -5.83 6.65 -4.79
C GLY A 35 -4.82 7.77 -4.90
N ILE A 36 -4.63 8.31 -6.11
CA ILE A 36 -3.77 9.47 -6.34
C ILE A 36 -4.53 10.49 -7.19
N ASP A 37 -4.63 11.71 -6.69
CA ASP A 37 -5.33 12.80 -7.37
C ASP A 37 -4.72 14.15 -7.04
N LEU A 38 -5.25 15.21 -7.65
CA LEU A 38 -4.92 16.60 -7.36
C LEU A 38 -6.16 17.35 -6.90
N ASP A 39 -6.00 18.21 -5.89
CA ASP A 39 -7.05 19.11 -5.45
C ASP A 39 -7.23 20.32 -6.40
N PRO A 40 -8.24 21.19 -6.19
CA PRO A 40 -8.46 22.38 -7.02
C PRO A 40 -7.25 23.32 -7.19
N ASN A 41 -6.29 23.26 -6.27
CA ASN A 41 -5.09 24.09 -6.22
C ASN A 41 -3.82 23.28 -6.60
N ASP A 42 -3.99 22.12 -7.25
CA ASP A 42 -2.92 21.22 -7.67
C ASP A 42 -2.07 20.64 -6.51
N ASN A 43 -2.64 20.58 -5.30
CA ASN A 43 -2.00 19.83 -4.23
C ASN A 43 -2.26 18.33 -4.39
N LEU A 44 -1.21 17.53 -4.21
CA LEU A 44 -1.31 16.07 -4.25
C LEU A 44 -2.18 15.54 -3.11
N LEU A 45 -3.21 14.81 -3.50
CA LEU A 45 -4.09 14.02 -2.65
C LEU A 45 -3.73 12.55 -2.82
N VAL A 46 -3.50 11.87 -1.70
CA VAL A 46 -3.27 10.44 -1.68
C VAL A 46 -4.30 9.80 -0.76
N TYR A 47 -4.86 8.70 -1.19
CA TYR A 47 -5.86 7.93 -0.46
C TYR A 47 -5.42 6.49 -0.34
N ILE A 48 -5.78 5.84 0.76
CA ILE A 48 -5.63 4.40 0.94
C ILE A 48 -6.94 3.82 1.45
N SER A 49 -7.27 2.61 1.01
CA SER A 49 -8.24 1.73 1.65
C SER A 49 -7.53 0.44 2.08
N SER A 50 -7.69 0.11 3.36
CA SER A 50 -7.07 -1.03 4.02
C SER A 50 -8.11 -1.86 4.78
N PRO A 51 -7.93 -3.20 4.88
CA PRO A 51 -8.75 -4.03 5.73
C PRO A 51 -8.39 -3.83 7.21
N VAL A 52 -9.39 -3.91 8.09
CA VAL A 52 -9.22 -3.84 9.54
C VAL A 52 -9.32 -5.25 10.13
N PHE A 53 -8.21 -5.74 10.68
CA PHE A 53 -8.09 -7.06 11.29
C PHE A 53 -8.40 -7.04 12.79
N ASN A 54 -9.59 -6.56 13.16
CA ASN A 54 -10.06 -6.59 14.55
C ASN A 54 -11.44 -7.26 14.60
N LYS A 55 -11.63 -8.21 15.52
CA LYS A 55 -12.91 -8.94 15.68
C LYS A 55 -14.06 -8.02 16.06
N GLU A 56 -13.81 -7.01 16.90
CA GLU A 56 -14.80 -6.06 17.43
C GLU A 56 -15.18 -4.96 16.42
N ALA A 57 -14.34 -4.70 15.42
CA ALA A 57 -14.60 -3.67 14.43
C ALA A 57 -15.84 -4.01 13.60
N LYS A 58 -16.87 -3.15 13.65
CA LYS A 58 -18.10 -3.29 12.84
C LYS A 58 -17.82 -3.03 11.36
N ILE A 59 -16.97 -2.05 11.08
CA ILE A 59 -16.49 -1.74 9.74
C ILE A 59 -15.13 -2.44 9.58
N LYS A 60 -15.03 -3.34 8.61
CA LYS A 60 -13.80 -4.13 8.37
C LYS A 60 -12.83 -3.43 7.41
N GLU A 61 -13.08 -2.16 7.10
CA GLU A 61 -12.34 -1.35 6.15
C GLU A 61 -12.07 0.02 6.75
N GLU A 62 -10.89 0.54 6.49
CA GLU A 62 -10.49 1.88 6.84
C GLU A 62 -10.01 2.57 5.57
N THR A 63 -10.72 3.63 5.18
CA THR A 63 -10.34 4.50 4.06
C THR A 63 -9.94 5.85 4.60
N THR A 64 -8.75 6.31 4.23
CA THR A 64 -8.20 7.61 4.69
C THR A 64 -7.54 8.33 3.53
N GLY A 65 -7.59 9.67 3.56
CA GLY A 65 -6.92 10.54 2.59
C GLY A 65 -6.07 11.60 3.26
N VAL A 66 -4.93 11.94 2.65
CA VAL A 66 -4.02 13.00 3.11
C VAL A 66 -3.58 13.88 1.96
N LYS A 67 -3.38 15.17 2.25
CA LYS A 67 -2.63 16.09 1.38
C LYS A 67 -1.15 15.93 1.65
N SER A 68 -0.30 15.83 0.63
CA SER A 68 1.14 15.64 0.80
C SER A 68 1.93 16.26 -0.35
N ALA A 69 3.24 16.46 -0.17
CA ALA A 69 4.12 16.89 -1.26
C ALA A 69 4.50 15.72 -2.20
N THR A 70 4.57 14.50 -1.67
CA THR A 70 4.88 13.27 -2.43
C THR A 70 4.09 12.09 -1.91
N VAL A 71 3.95 11.05 -2.73
CA VAL A 71 3.31 9.79 -2.32
C VAL A 71 4.08 9.12 -1.19
N ARG A 72 5.41 9.21 -1.18
CA ARG A 72 6.25 8.68 -0.09
C ARG A 72 6.03 9.43 1.21
N LYS A 73 5.88 10.76 1.17
CA LYS A 73 5.56 11.55 2.37
C LYS A 73 4.12 11.36 2.83
N ALA A 74 3.20 10.98 1.93
CA ALA A 74 1.85 10.60 2.29
C ALA A 74 1.85 9.33 3.15
N ARG A 75 2.73 8.36 2.84
CA ARG A 75 2.94 7.17 3.69
C ARG A 75 3.30 7.53 5.12
N ASP A 76 4.26 8.43 5.33
CA ASP A 76 4.62 8.89 6.69
C ASP A 76 3.41 9.47 7.44
N LYS A 77 2.53 10.18 6.73
CA LYS A 77 1.30 10.75 7.32
C LYS A 77 0.27 9.66 7.64
N PHE A 78 0.14 8.65 6.78
CA PHE A 78 -0.71 7.50 7.07
C PHE A 78 -0.18 6.73 8.28
N ASP A 79 1.12 6.44 8.34
CA ASP A 79 1.75 5.75 9.48
C ASP A 79 1.57 6.49 10.82
N ALA A 80 1.38 7.82 10.77
CA ALA A 80 1.08 8.64 11.94
C ALA A 80 -0.42 8.70 12.31
N THR A 81 -1.31 8.25 11.42
CA THR A 81 -2.76 8.37 11.58
C THR A 81 -3.43 7.00 11.78
N VAL A 82 -3.00 5.98 11.03
CA VAL A 82 -3.53 4.62 11.14
C VAL A 82 -2.88 3.89 12.33
N MET A 83 -3.56 2.91 12.90
CA MET A 83 -3.09 2.18 14.08
C MET A 83 -1.90 1.23 13.80
N ALA A 84 -1.42 1.15 12.57
CA ALA A 84 -0.46 0.16 12.10
C ALA A 84 0.44 0.75 11.00
N LEU A 85 1.54 0.07 10.65
CA LEU A 85 2.42 0.56 9.59
C LEU A 85 1.85 0.28 8.19
N THR A 86 1.78 1.30 7.34
CA THR A 86 1.27 1.20 5.98
C THR A 86 2.21 0.35 5.11
N ALA A 87 1.64 -0.62 4.40
CA ALA A 87 2.36 -1.47 3.45
C ALA A 87 1.64 -1.59 2.10
N GLY A 88 2.38 -1.33 1.02
CA GLY A 88 1.91 -1.46 -0.37
C GLY A 88 2.17 -2.84 -1.01
N SER A 89 2.65 -3.82 -0.24
CA SER A 89 2.98 -5.17 -0.75
C SER A 89 1.77 -5.95 -1.27
N LYS A 90 0.56 -5.52 -0.91
CA LYS A 90 -0.71 -6.12 -1.31
C LYS A 90 -1.63 -5.17 -2.08
N THR A 91 -1.10 -4.07 -2.61
CA THR A 91 -1.89 -3.13 -3.42
C THR A 91 -2.40 -3.81 -4.69
N GLN A 92 -3.71 -3.77 -4.89
CA GLN A 92 -4.34 -4.46 -6.00
C GLN A 92 -4.82 -3.49 -7.08
N VAL A 93 -5.23 -2.27 -6.68
CA VAL A 93 -5.67 -1.21 -7.60
C VAL A 93 -5.01 0.12 -7.24
N ILE A 94 -4.57 0.83 -8.26
CA ILE A 94 -4.14 2.23 -8.18
C ILE A 94 -5.14 3.06 -9.00
N LEU A 95 -5.96 3.85 -8.30
CA LEU A 95 -6.87 4.82 -8.89
C LEU A 95 -6.12 6.12 -9.19
N VAL A 96 -6.20 6.61 -10.42
CA VAL A 96 -5.56 7.86 -10.84
C VAL A 96 -6.63 8.83 -11.32
N GLY A 97 -6.75 9.97 -10.65
CA GLY A 97 -7.78 10.96 -10.94
C GLY A 97 -7.58 11.68 -12.26
N LYS A 98 -8.69 12.09 -12.89
CA LYS A 98 -8.70 12.81 -14.17
C LYS A 98 -7.82 14.05 -14.16
N ARG A 99 -7.79 14.79 -13.05
CA ARG A 99 -6.99 16.02 -12.95
C ARG A 99 -5.50 15.71 -12.98
N LEU A 100 -5.08 14.68 -12.25
CA LEU A 100 -3.71 14.21 -12.27
C LEU A 100 -3.30 13.69 -13.66
N LEU A 101 -4.14 12.88 -14.31
CA LEU A 101 -3.89 12.34 -15.65
C LEU A 101 -3.70 13.41 -16.73
N LYS A 102 -4.24 14.62 -16.52
CA LYS A 102 -4.05 15.76 -17.43
C LYS A 102 -2.70 16.47 -17.25
N GLN A 103 -1.99 16.22 -16.15
CA GLN A 103 -0.66 16.78 -15.94
C GLN A 103 0.37 16.05 -16.81
N LYS A 104 1.35 16.82 -17.30
CA LYS A 104 2.51 16.24 -17.97
C LYS A 104 3.32 15.42 -16.95
N ASN A 105 3.79 14.24 -17.36
CA ASN A 105 4.61 13.34 -16.54
C ASN A 105 3.93 12.85 -15.25
N TRP A 106 2.60 12.70 -15.24
CA TRP A 106 1.87 12.22 -14.05
C TRP A 106 2.31 10.81 -13.60
N GLU A 107 2.88 10.01 -14.50
CA GLU A 107 3.38 8.67 -14.21
C GLU A 107 4.52 8.67 -13.17
N ILE A 108 5.17 9.82 -12.93
CA ILE A 108 6.19 9.96 -11.88
C ILE A 108 5.65 9.65 -10.48
N TYR A 109 4.35 9.86 -10.25
CA TYR A 109 3.73 9.51 -8.96
C TYR A 109 3.64 7.99 -8.75
N LEU A 110 3.84 7.19 -9.80
CA LEU A 110 3.91 5.73 -9.72
C LEU A 110 5.34 5.21 -9.48
N ASP A 111 6.38 6.03 -9.67
CA ASP A 111 7.80 5.64 -9.54
C ASP A 111 8.12 4.89 -8.23
N PRO A 112 7.63 5.33 -7.05
CA PRO A 112 7.90 4.62 -5.79
C PRO A 112 7.37 3.18 -5.74
N PHE A 113 6.31 2.86 -6.50
CA PHE A 113 5.72 1.53 -6.53
C PHE A 113 6.49 0.56 -7.41
N TYR A 114 7.17 1.07 -8.45
CA TYR A 114 8.04 0.25 -9.30
C TYR A 114 9.44 0.08 -8.73
N ARG A 115 9.96 1.07 -7.99
CA ARG A 115 11.35 1.06 -7.50
C ARG A 115 11.54 0.34 -6.17
N ASP A 116 10.51 0.26 -5.33
CA ASP A 116 10.60 -0.40 -4.03
C ASP A 116 10.17 -1.87 -4.15
N PRO A 117 11.08 -2.85 -3.97
CA PRO A 117 10.76 -4.27 -4.12
C PRO A 117 9.77 -4.79 -3.07
N LYS A 118 9.47 -3.99 -2.03
CA LYS A 118 8.42 -4.32 -1.06
C LYS A 118 7.01 -4.06 -1.59
N ASN A 119 6.87 -3.29 -2.67
CA ASN A 119 5.59 -3.06 -3.33
C ASN A 119 5.33 -4.15 -4.38
N THR A 120 4.05 -4.41 -4.64
CA THR A 120 3.69 -5.28 -5.76
C THR A 120 3.68 -4.50 -7.07
N VAL A 121 4.15 -5.15 -8.13
CA VAL A 121 4.10 -4.64 -9.52
C VAL A 121 2.88 -5.13 -10.29
N THR A 122 2.00 -5.91 -9.66
CA THR A 122 0.81 -6.50 -10.30
C THR A 122 -0.46 -5.67 -10.09
N ALA A 123 -0.36 -4.49 -9.48
CA ALA A 123 -1.51 -3.62 -9.24
C ALA A 123 -2.10 -3.13 -10.57
N ARG A 124 -3.43 -3.13 -10.69
CA ARG A 124 -4.13 -2.57 -11.86
C ARG A 124 -4.19 -1.06 -11.72
N VAL A 125 -3.70 -0.33 -12.73
CA VAL A 125 -3.83 1.13 -12.79
C VAL A 125 -5.14 1.48 -13.49
N VAL A 126 -6.01 2.23 -12.83
CA VAL A 126 -7.36 2.57 -13.30
C VAL A 126 -7.51 4.09 -13.36
N ALA A 127 -7.84 4.61 -14.54
CA ALA A 127 -8.19 6.01 -14.72
C ALA A 127 -9.59 6.28 -14.16
N VAL A 128 -9.73 7.32 -13.35
CA VAL A 128 -11.01 7.75 -12.78
C VAL A 128 -11.49 9.02 -13.48
N ASP A 129 -12.66 8.96 -14.11
CA ASP A 129 -13.31 10.14 -14.70
C ASP A 129 -14.06 10.95 -13.63
N GLY A 130 -13.29 11.68 -12.81
CA GLY A 130 -13.81 12.44 -11.67
C GLY A 130 -12.80 12.49 -10.51
N PRO A 131 -13.22 12.99 -9.34
CA PRO A 131 -12.43 12.93 -8.12
C PRO A 131 -12.24 11.48 -7.65
N VAL A 132 -11.00 11.09 -7.30
CA VAL A 132 -10.73 9.76 -6.75
C VAL A 132 -11.47 9.53 -5.42
N SER A 133 -11.70 10.59 -4.64
CA SER A 133 -12.48 10.54 -3.40
C SER A 133 -13.86 9.92 -3.60
N ASP A 134 -14.52 10.23 -4.71
CA ASP A 134 -15.91 9.81 -4.96
C ASP A 134 -15.98 8.29 -5.19
N VAL A 135 -14.89 7.68 -5.67
CA VAL A 135 -14.78 6.24 -5.88
C VAL A 135 -14.28 5.54 -4.62
N ILE A 136 -13.20 6.01 -4.00
CA ILE A 136 -12.55 5.27 -2.91
C ILE A 136 -13.33 5.32 -1.59
N PHE A 137 -14.12 6.37 -1.35
CA PHE A 137 -15.00 6.46 -0.18
C PHE A 137 -16.41 5.87 -0.43
N TYR A 138 -16.68 5.38 -1.64
CA TYR A 138 -17.96 4.75 -1.93
C TYR A 138 -18.08 3.39 -1.24
N SER A 139 -18.93 3.33 -0.20
CA SER A 139 -19.17 2.13 0.60
C SER A 139 -20.64 1.66 0.49
N PRO A 140 -20.99 0.86 -0.54
CA PRO A 140 -22.34 0.32 -0.69
C PRO A 140 -22.64 -0.71 0.42
N LYS A 141 -23.85 -0.66 1.00
CA LYS A 141 -24.25 -1.58 2.09
C LYS A 141 -24.36 -3.04 1.66
N ASP A 142 -24.82 -3.27 0.43
CA ASP A 142 -25.21 -4.61 -0.06
C ASP A 142 -24.27 -5.15 -1.16
N LYS A 143 -23.10 -4.53 -1.35
CA LYS A 143 -22.12 -4.97 -2.35
C LYS A 143 -20.76 -5.21 -1.71
N PRO A 144 -19.99 -6.21 -2.20
CA PRO A 144 -18.62 -6.38 -1.77
C PRO A 144 -17.76 -5.19 -2.18
N ARG A 145 -16.58 -5.08 -1.56
CA ARG A 145 -15.52 -4.17 -2.02
C ARG A 145 -15.25 -4.36 -3.50
N LEU A 146 -14.73 -3.32 -4.15
CA LEU A 146 -14.33 -3.31 -5.57
C LEU A 146 -13.70 -4.66 -5.95
N PRO A 147 -14.44 -5.53 -6.67
CA PRO A 147 -14.00 -6.90 -6.89
C PRO A 147 -12.90 -6.90 -7.95
N ILE A 148 -11.82 -7.60 -7.64
CA ILE A 148 -10.72 -7.85 -8.58
C ILE A 148 -10.82 -9.32 -8.92
N TYR A 149 -11.57 -9.61 -9.97
CA TYR A 149 -11.58 -10.91 -10.63
C TYR A 149 -10.42 -10.98 -11.63
#